data_AF-A0A257QCY8-F1
#
_entry.id   AF-A0A257QCY8-F1
#
_cell.length_a   1.000
_cell.length_b   1.000
_cell.length_c   1.000
_cell.angle_alpha   90.00
_cell.angle_beta   90.00
_cell.angle_gamma   90.00
#
_symmetry.space_group_name_H-M   'P 1'
#
loop_
_entity.id
_entity.type
_entity.pdbx_description
1 polymer ?
#
loop_
_entity_poly.entity_id
_entity_poly.type
_entity_poly.pdbx_seq_one_letter_code
_entity_poly.pdbx_strand_id
1 'polypeptide(L)'
;MTGHIDSADLPFAPLIGVASLARRAVLNENLTPLGTALLARAQENPSDANAYMDYSTVLQLMGLRENALAVQAQAIEIQALYSLPAPKLGSQAAPGLRLLTIMGPGDLMANTPIEFLLEDSDISLDLLYLTLESEWPEIVPDHDVMMVAVGESDANQPLLARLAGLVANWPRPVINLPEQIAVLSRDGVCAALHDIPGVEMPITVRIDRAMLQALGVGA
;
A
#
# COMPACT_ATOMS: atom_id res chain seq x y z
N MET A 1 9.25 -11.67 21.13
CA MET A 1 8.87 -10.84 19.96
C MET A 1 10.11 -10.63 19.08
N THR A 2 10.77 -11.74 18.70
CA THR A 2 12.14 -11.76 18.14
C THR A 2 12.23 -12.58 16.84
N GLY A 3 11.09 -12.96 16.24
CA GLY A 3 11.06 -14.01 15.21
C GLY A 3 11.08 -13.58 13.74
N HIS A 4 11.18 -12.30 13.39
CA HIS A 4 11.17 -11.84 11.99
C HIS A 4 12.52 -11.25 11.52
N ILE A 5 13.55 -11.24 12.39
CA ILE A 5 14.88 -10.72 12.06
C ILE A 5 15.72 -11.79 11.33
N ASP A 6 15.45 -13.07 11.61
CA ASP A 6 16.17 -14.21 11.05
C ASP A 6 15.72 -14.62 9.63
N SER A 7 14.73 -13.94 9.02
CA SER A 7 14.19 -14.32 7.71
C SER A 7 14.86 -13.65 6.51
N ALA A 8 15.65 -12.59 6.73
CA ALA A 8 16.21 -11.80 5.63
C ALA A 8 17.14 -12.60 4.72
N ASP A 9 17.89 -13.55 5.29
CA ASP A 9 18.84 -14.42 4.56
C ASP A 9 18.24 -15.78 4.17
N LEU A 10 17.00 -16.08 4.58
CA LEU A 10 16.37 -17.38 4.32
C LEU A 10 15.60 -17.35 2.99
N PRO A 11 15.94 -18.20 2.01
CA PRO A 11 15.22 -18.28 0.74
C PRO A 11 13.73 -18.56 0.96
N PHE A 12 12.88 -17.83 0.23
CA PHE A 12 11.43 -17.95 0.24
C PHE A 12 10.79 -17.79 1.63
N ALA A 13 11.49 -17.15 2.57
CA ALA A 13 10.90 -16.84 3.86
C ALA A 13 9.73 -15.84 3.73
N PRO A 14 8.79 -15.85 4.70
CA PRO A 14 7.65 -14.94 4.71
C PRO A 14 8.06 -13.48 4.62
N LEU A 15 7.14 -12.66 4.10
CA LEU A 15 7.29 -11.21 4.04
C LEU A 15 7.53 -10.65 5.44
N ILE A 16 8.54 -9.80 5.61
CA ILE A 16 8.81 -9.07 6.85
C ILE A 16 7.78 -7.96 7.02
N GLY A 17 7.49 -7.23 5.93
CA GLY A 17 6.42 -6.26 5.84
C GLY A 17 6.79 -4.86 6.32
N VAL A 18 6.05 -3.87 5.80
CA VAL A 18 6.34 -2.45 6.01
C VAL A 18 6.32 -2.02 7.46
N ALA A 19 5.38 -2.51 8.27
CA ALA A 19 5.24 -2.10 9.66
C ALA A 19 6.48 -2.48 10.50
N SER A 20 6.94 -3.73 10.35
CA SER A 20 8.15 -4.23 11.01
C SER A 20 9.40 -3.46 10.57
N LEU A 21 9.57 -3.26 9.27
CA LEU A 21 10.73 -2.54 8.71
C LEU A 21 10.75 -1.06 9.12
N ALA A 22 9.62 -0.38 9.05
CA ALA A 22 9.47 1.02 9.42
C ALA A 22 9.70 1.24 10.92
N ARG A 23 9.24 0.32 11.78
CA ARG A 23 9.52 0.35 13.23
C ARG A 23 11.02 0.39 13.51
N ARG A 24 11.82 -0.41 12.81
CA ARG A 24 13.29 -0.42 12.94
C ARG A 24 13.90 0.92 12.51
N ALA A 25 13.42 1.48 11.41
CA ALA A 25 13.86 2.80 10.94
C ALA A 25 13.56 3.89 11.99
N VAL A 26 12.35 3.90 12.57
CA VAL A 26 11.94 4.85 13.61
C VAL A 26 12.78 4.69 14.89
N LEU A 27 13.18 3.45 15.22
CA LEU A 27 14.10 3.15 16.32
C LEU A 27 15.57 3.49 16.00
N ASN A 28 15.85 4.10 14.84
CA ASN A 28 17.18 4.48 14.36
C ASN A 28 18.14 3.28 14.21
N GLU A 29 17.62 2.10 13.93
CA GLU A 29 18.46 0.97 13.57
C GLU A 29 19.10 1.16 12.19
N ASN A 30 20.34 0.71 12.04
CA ASN A 30 20.99 0.71 10.73
C ASN A 30 20.37 -0.38 9.85
N LEU A 31 19.65 0.02 8.80
CA LEU A 31 19.02 -0.91 7.86
C LEU A 31 19.98 -1.42 6.76
N THR A 32 21.18 -0.87 6.63
CA THR A 32 22.13 -1.26 5.58
C THR A 32 22.46 -2.76 5.58
N PRO A 33 22.75 -3.41 6.73
CA PRO A 33 23.00 -4.85 6.75
C PRO A 33 21.77 -5.65 6.29
N LEU A 34 20.57 -5.24 6.71
CA LEU A 34 19.33 -5.89 6.30
C LEU A 34 19.08 -5.75 4.79
N GLY A 35 19.29 -4.55 4.23
CA GLY A 35 19.17 -4.32 2.80
C GLY A 35 20.16 -5.16 2.00
N THR A 36 21.38 -5.34 2.51
CA THR A 36 22.41 -6.19 1.88
C THR A 36 21.99 -7.67 1.85
N ALA A 37 21.48 -8.17 2.97
CA ALA A 37 20.93 -9.53 3.11
C ALA A 37 19.78 -9.78 2.11
N LEU A 38 18.78 -8.89 2.09
CA LEU A 38 17.62 -9.01 1.21
C LEU A 38 18.00 -8.90 -0.27
N LEU A 39 18.95 -8.03 -0.61
CA LEU A 39 19.49 -7.93 -1.98
C LEU A 39 20.16 -9.24 -2.40
N ALA A 40 21.03 -9.81 -1.55
CA ALA A 40 21.70 -11.07 -1.84
C ALA A 40 20.66 -12.19 -2.03
N ARG A 41 19.68 -12.30 -1.12
CA ARG A 41 18.58 -13.26 -1.20
C ARG A 41 17.79 -13.14 -2.51
N ALA A 42 17.43 -11.92 -2.91
CA ALA A 42 16.72 -11.64 -4.17
C ALA A 42 17.55 -12.00 -5.41
N GLN A 43 18.87 -11.74 -5.38
CA GLN A 43 19.78 -12.09 -6.48
C GLN A 43 19.99 -13.60 -6.62
N GLU A 44 20.11 -14.32 -5.51
CA GLU A 44 20.26 -15.78 -5.49
C GLU A 44 18.95 -16.50 -5.83
N ASN A 45 17.80 -15.88 -5.55
CA ASN A 45 16.47 -16.45 -5.77
C ASN A 45 15.58 -15.45 -6.54
N PRO A 46 15.71 -15.34 -7.87
CA PRO A 46 14.99 -14.34 -8.67
C PRO A 46 13.45 -14.45 -8.64
N SER A 47 12.89 -15.58 -8.19
CA SER A 47 11.45 -15.77 -8.01
C SER A 47 10.96 -15.49 -6.58
N ASP A 48 11.83 -15.04 -5.69
CA ASP A 48 11.50 -14.73 -4.30
C ASP A 48 10.95 -13.31 -4.16
N ALA A 49 9.67 -13.13 -4.54
CA ALA A 49 9.02 -11.82 -4.56
C ALA A 49 9.01 -11.12 -3.19
N ASN A 50 8.97 -11.87 -2.09
CA ASN A 50 9.02 -11.32 -0.73
C ASN A 50 10.36 -10.61 -0.48
N ALA A 51 11.48 -11.19 -0.91
CA ALA A 51 12.79 -10.58 -0.81
C ALA A 51 12.86 -9.24 -1.56
N TYR A 52 12.32 -9.19 -2.79
CA TYR A 52 12.23 -7.96 -3.57
C TYR A 52 11.35 -6.90 -2.89
N MET A 53 10.17 -7.28 -2.39
CA MET A 53 9.24 -6.34 -1.75
C MET A 53 9.81 -5.77 -0.44
N ASP A 54 10.41 -6.61 0.41
CA ASP A 54 11.07 -6.15 1.64
C ASP A 54 12.30 -5.28 1.32
N TYR A 55 13.08 -5.64 0.30
CA TYR A 55 14.23 -4.83 -0.13
C TYR A 55 13.81 -3.46 -0.66
N SER A 56 12.76 -3.41 -1.50
CA SER A 56 12.15 -2.15 -1.95
C SER A 56 11.78 -1.29 -0.74
N THR A 57 11.09 -1.86 0.24
CA THR A 57 10.67 -1.16 1.45
C THR A 57 11.86 -0.59 2.22
N VAL A 58 12.95 -1.36 2.37
CA VAL A 58 14.20 -0.87 2.99
C VAL A 58 14.78 0.32 2.21
N LEU A 59 14.83 0.24 0.88
CA LEU A 59 15.31 1.35 0.05
C LEU A 59 14.44 2.61 0.23
N GLN A 60 13.11 2.47 0.34
CA GLN A 60 12.23 3.61 0.61
C GLN A 60 12.54 4.25 1.97
N LEU A 61 12.72 3.44 3.02
CA LEU A 61 13.06 3.91 4.36
C LEU A 61 14.45 4.57 4.42
N MET A 62 15.36 4.20 3.51
CA MET A 62 16.67 4.84 3.33
C MET A 62 16.64 6.08 2.42
N GLY A 63 15.48 6.45 1.88
CA GLY A 63 15.31 7.61 0.99
C GLY A 63 15.76 7.37 -0.46
N LEU A 64 16.02 6.11 -0.85
CA LEU A 64 16.48 5.72 -2.19
C LEU A 64 15.29 5.46 -3.12
N ARG A 65 14.44 6.48 -3.28
CA ARG A 65 13.10 6.37 -3.91
C ARG A 65 13.09 5.70 -5.29
N GLU A 66 13.88 6.18 -6.24
CA GLU A 66 13.83 5.69 -7.63
C GLU A 66 14.15 4.20 -7.71
N ASN A 67 15.23 3.78 -7.04
CA ASN A 67 15.62 2.37 -6.97
C ASN A 67 14.55 1.55 -6.25
N ALA A 68 13.97 2.08 -5.18
CA ALA A 68 12.94 1.38 -4.42
C ALA A 68 11.69 1.09 -5.27
N LEU A 69 11.23 2.06 -6.06
CA LEU A 69 10.06 1.89 -6.93
C LEU A 69 10.34 0.92 -8.08
N ALA A 70 11.55 0.94 -8.64
CA ALA A 70 11.95 -0.04 -9.66
C ALA A 70 11.95 -1.49 -9.10
N VAL A 71 12.50 -1.68 -7.90
CA VAL A 71 12.49 -2.99 -7.22
C VAL A 71 11.06 -3.41 -6.85
N GLN A 72 10.21 -2.47 -6.42
CA GLN A 72 8.80 -2.76 -6.11
C GLN A 72 8.05 -3.26 -7.35
N ALA A 73 8.24 -2.61 -8.50
CA ALA A 73 7.63 -3.01 -9.75
C ALA A 73 8.03 -4.44 -10.12
N GLN A 74 9.32 -4.79 -9.99
CA GLN A 74 9.78 -6.17 -10.19
C GLN A 74 9.15 -7.16 -9.22
N ALA A 75 9.01 -6.78 -7.94
CA ALA A 75 8.36 -7.63 -6.95
C ALA A 75 6.92 -7.97 -7.35
N ILE A 76 6.15 -6.94 -7.77
CA ILE A 76 4.76 -7.05 -8.22
C ILE A 76 4.66 -7.88 -9.50
N GLU A 77 5.60 -7.72 -10.44
CA GLU A 77 5.68 -8.54 -11.66
C GLU A 77 5.90 -10.03 -11.37
N ILE A 78 6.72 -10.35 -10.35
CA ILE A 78 6.95 -11.74 -9.92
C ILE A 78 5.69 -12.28 -9.22
N GLN A 79 5.08 -11.48 -8.34
CA GLN A 79 3.92 -11.87 -7.54
C GLN A 79 3.13 -10.64 -7.11
N ALA A 80 1.83 -10.58 -7.45
CA ALA A 80 0.97 -9.47 -7.07
C ALA A 80 0.37 -9.61 -5.65
N LEU A 81 0.26 -10.83 -5.12
CA LEU A 81 -0.39 -11.13 -3.84
C LEU A 81 0.65 -11.42 -2.76
N TYR A 82 0.60 -10.72 -1.63
CA TYR A 82 1.48 -10.94 -0.49
C TYR A 82 0.68 -11.22 0.78
N SER A 83 1.09 -12.20 1.57
CA SER A 83 0.38 -12.59 2.79
C SER A 83 1.18 -12.25 4.04
N LEU A 84 0.49 -11.62 5.01
CA LEU A 84 0.95 -11.35 6.35
C LEU A 84 0.02 -12.10 7.33
N PRO A 85 0.47 -13.20 7.94
CA PRO A 85 -0.35 -13.97 8.87
C PRO A 85 -0.65 -13.17 10.14
N ALA A 86 -1.76 -13.50 10.80
CA ALA A 86 -2.19 -12.84 12.03
C ALA A 86 -1.11 -12.96 13.13
N PRO A 87 -0.48 -11.86 13.58
CA PRO A 87 0.71 -11.93 14.44
C PRO A 87 0.47 -12.57 15.82
N LYS A 88 -0.74 -12.42 16.39
CA LYS A 88 -1.09 -12.99 17.70
C LYS A 88 -1.35 -14.49 17.68
N LEU A 89 -1.66 -15.05 16.53
CA LEU A 89 -2.01 -16.46 16.43
C LEU A 89 -0.74 -17.25 16.13
N GLY A 90 -0.43 -18.22 16.99
CA GLY A 90 0.55 -19.25 16.65
C GLY A 90 0.15 -19.92 15.33
N SER A 91 1.09 -20.57 14.66
CA SER A 91 0.97 -21.12 13.29
C SER A 91 -0.17 -22.12 13.02
N GLN A 92 -1.04 -22.41 14.00
CA GLN A 92 -2.14 -23.36 13.90
C GLN A 92 -3.53 -22.82 14.28
N ALA A 93 -3.65 -21.55 14.69
CA ALA A 93 -4.96 -20.99 15.05
C ALA A 93 -5.54 -20.16 13.89
N ALA A 94 -6.83 -20.34 13.62
CA ALA A 94 -7.52 -19.61 12.56
C ALA A 94 -7.63 -18.11 12.92
N PRO A 95 -7.48 -17.19 11.94
CA PRO A 95 -7.64 -15.76 12.17
C PRO A 95 -9.07 -15.43 12.63
N GLY A 96 -9.20 -14.39 13.47
CA GLY A 96 -10.48 -13.83 13.84
C GLY A 96 -11.16 -13.10 12.68
N LEU A 97 -10.36 -12.58 11.74
CA LEU A 97 -10.81 -11.94 10.50
C LEU A 97 -9.74 -12.11 9.41
N ARG A 98 -10.16 -12.33 8.17
CA ARG A 98 -9.29 -12.28 6.99
C ARG A 98 -9.55 -11.00 6.21
N LEU A 99 -8.54 -10.16 6.07
CA LEU A 99 -8.63 -8.89 5.35
C LEU A 99 -7.89 -9.00 4.02
N LEU A 100 -8.58 -8.78 2.91
CA LEU A 100 -7.97 -8.56 1.60
C LEU A 100 -7.84 -7.06 1.36
N THR A 101 -6.63 -6.58 1.11
CA THR A 101 -6.37 -5.17 0.85
C THR A 101 -5.87 -4.97 -0.57
N ILE A 102 -6.57 -4.12 -1.33
CA ILE A 102 -6.17 -3.72 -2.67
C ILE A 102 -5.16 -2.57 -2.57
N MET A 103 -3.99 -2.81 -3.13
CA MET A 103 -2.84 -1.89 -3.13
C MET A 103 -2.57 -1.40 -4.55
N GLY A 104 -2.05 -0.19 -4.66
CA GLY A 104 -1.45 0.36 -5.88
C GLY A 104 0.07 0.39 -5.76
N PRO A 105 0.82 0.37 -6.87
CA PRO A 105 2.25 0.62 -6.84
C PRO A 105 2.52 2.07 -6.39
N GLY A 106 3.64 2.28 -5.71
CA GLY A 106 4.02 3.61 -5.26
C GLY A 106 4.81 3.61 -3.97
N ASP A 107 5.08 4.82 -3.50
CA ASP A 107 5.81 5.01 -2.25
C ASP A 107 4.99 4.62 -1.01
N LEU A 108 5.61 4.69 0.17
CA LEU A 108 4.97 4.37 1.45
C LEU A 108 3.71 5.20 1.74
N MET A 109 3.49 6.32 1.05
CA MET A 109 2.32 7.20 1.19
C MET A 109 1.26 6.96 0.10
N ALA A 110 1.55 6.13 -0.91
CA ALA A 110 0.64 5.85 -2.02
C ALA A 110 -0.57 5.00 -1.61
N ASN A 111 -0.47 4.31 -0.47
CA ASN A 111 -1.53 3.46 0.07
C ASN A 111 -1.77 3.79 1.55
N THR A 112 -2.98 3.52 2.03
CA THR A 112 -3.34 3.58 3.45
C THR A 112 -2.54 2.52 4.20
N PRO A 113 -1.73 2.90 5.22
CA PRO A 113 -0.79 2.01 5.87
C PRO A 113 -1.47 1.12 6.94
N ILE A 114 -2.39 0.25 6.49
CA ILE A 114 -3.23 -0.60 7.35
C ILE A 114 -2.38 -1.58 8.18
N GLU A 115 -1.24 -2.01 7.66
CA GLU A 115 -0.32 -2.97 8.28
C GLU A 115 0.07 -2.56 9.71
N PHE A 116 0.25 -1.25 9.95
CA PHE A 116 0.61 -0.70 11.27
C PHE A 116 -0.54 -0.78 12.28
N LEU A 117 -1.80 -0.76 11.83
CA LEU A 117 -2.96 -0.87 12.71
C LEU A 117 -3.21 -2.32 13.14
N LEU A 118 -2.72 -3.28 12.35
CA LEU A 118 -2.94 -4.71 12.55
C LEU A 118 -1.82 -5.39 13.33
N GLU A 119 -0.74 -4.67 13.65
CA GLU A 119 0.29 -5.17 14.55
C GLU A 119 -0.35 -5.62 15.87
N ASP A 120 -0.07 -6.87 16.26
CA ASP A 120 -0.68 -7.53 17.43
C ASP A 120 -2.21 -7.71 17.36
N SER A 121 -2.81 -7.77 16.17
CA SER A 121 -4.20 -8.20 15.99
C SER A 121 -4.31 -9.72 15.71
N ASP A 122 -5.52 -10.24 15.72
CA ASP A 122 -5.88 -11.59 15.25
C ASP A 122 -6.34 -11.60 13.79
N ILE A 123 -6.04 -10.53 13.04
CA ILE A 123 -6.42 -10.34 11.64
C ILE A 123 -5.27 -10.83 10.74
N SER A 124 -5.58 -11.73 9.81
CA SER A 124 -4.64 -12.05 8.72
C SER A 124 -4.86 -11.10 7.56
N LEU A 125 -3.78 -10.66 6.93
CA LEU A 125 -3.80 -9.67 5.88
C LEU A 125 -3.22 -10.23 4.59
N ASP A 126 -3.98 -10.13 3.51
CA ASP A 126 -3.52 -10.35 2.14
C ASP A 126 -3.46 -8.99 1.42
N LEU A 127 -2.31 -8.65 0.86
CA LEU A 127 -2.06 -7.45 0.07
C LEU A 127 -2.06 -7.83 -1.41
N LEU A 128 -3.07 -7.38 -2.17
CA LEU A 128 -3.15 -7.59 -3.62
C LEU A 128 -2.81 -6.29 -4.34
N TYR A 129 -1.63 -6.25 -4.96
CA TYR A 129 -1.19 -5.15 -5.80
C TYR A 129 -1.83 -5.22 -7.18
N LEU A 130 -2.40 -4.10 -7.63
CA LEU A 130 -2.97 -3.94 -8.97
C LEU A 130 -2.42 -2.69 -9.64
N THR A 131 -2.04 -2.82 -10.91
CA THR A 131 -1.73 -1.69 -11.80
C THR A 131 -2.89 -1.46 -12.78
N LEU A 132 -2.74 -0.51 -13.70
CA LEU A 132 -3.73 -0.30 -14.76
C LEU A 132 -3.72 -1.45 -15.78
N GLU A 133 -2.57 -2.09 -15.94
CA GLU A 133 -2.31 -3.17 -16.89
C GLU A 133 -2.51 -4.55 -16.27
N SER A 134 -2.46 -4.67 -14.93
CA SER A 134 -2.64 -5.96 -14.26
C SER A 134 -4.01 -6.56 -14.58
N GLU A 135 -4.05 -7.83 -14.95
CA GLU A 135 -5.29 -8.58 -14.98
C GLU A 135 -5.82 -8.77 -13.54
N TRP A 136 -7.14 -8.94 -13.42
CA TRP A 136 -7.70 -9.36 -12.13
C TRP A 136 -7.30 -10.82 -11.88
N PRO A 137 -6.83 -11.20 -10.67
CA PRO A 137 -6.40 -12.57 -10.42
C PRO A 137 -7.55 -13.54 -10.64
N GLU A 138 -7.27 -14.67 -11.30
CA GLU A 138 -8.26 -15.74 -11.51
C GLU A 138 -8.82 -16.27 -10.19
N ILE A 139 -7.96 -16.33 -9.17
CA ILE A 139 -8.31 -16.78 -7.83
C ILE A 139 -8.05 -15.63 -6.87
N VAL A 140 -9.12 -15.13 -6.28
CA VAL A 140 -9.05 -14.15 -5.19
C VAL A 140 -9.02 -14.92 -3.87
N PRO A 141 -8.09 -14.62 -2.96
CA PRO A 141 -8.02 -15.27 -1.66
C PRO A 141 -9.33 -15.20 -0.89
N ASP A 142 -9.61 -16.23 -0.11
CA ASP A 142 -10.81 -16.24 0.72
C ASP A 142 -10.63 -15.28 1.91
N HIS A 143 -11.38 -14.18 1.92
CA HIS A 143 -11.35 -13.08 2.90
C HIS A 143 -12.72 -12.79 3.52
N ASP A 144 -12.83 -12.14 4.66
CA ASP A 144 -14.14 -11.77 5.22
C ASP A 144 -14.55 -10.35 4.82
N VAL A 145 -13.56 -9.46 4.63
CA VAL A 145 -13.75 -8.06 4.23
C VAL A 145 -12.65 -7.66 3.23
N MET A 146 -12.99 -6.81 2.26
CA MET A 146 -12.03 -6.15 1.39
C MET A 146 -11.81 -4.70 1.84
N MET A 147 -10.59 -4.18 1.72
CA MET A 147 -10.30 -2.75 1.84
C MET A 147 -9.59 -2.26 0.59
N VAL A 148 -9.97 -1.09 0.07
CA VAL A 148 -9.15 -0.39 -0.93
C VAL A 148 -8.23 0.58 -0.20
N ALA A 149 -6.93 0.30 -0.25
CA ALA A 149 -5.93 1.13 0.41
C ALA A 149 -5.33 2.19 -0.52
N VAL A 150 -5.48 2.06 -1.84
CA VAL A 150 -4.99 3.03 -2.83
C VAL A 150 -5.39 4.45 -2.42
N GLY A 151 -4.41 5.33 -2.21
CA GLY A 151 -4.64 6.70 -1.79
C GLY A 151 -5.07 7.61 -2.94
N GLU A 152 -5.74 8.72 -2.62
CA GLU A 152 -6.06 9.77 -3.60
C GLU A 152 -4.76 10.47 -4.05
N SER A 153 -4.55 10.51 -5.36
CA SER A 153 -3.56 11.36 -6.02
C SER A 153 -3.84 11.38 -7.52
N ASP A 154 -3.34 12.40 -8.24
CA ASP A 154 -3.43 12.46 -9.70
C ASP A 154 -2.93 11.17 -10.39
N ALA A 155 -1.87 10.56 -9.84
CA ALA A 155 -1.31 9.33 -10.38
C ALA A 155 -2.23 8.11 -10.16
N ASN A 156 -2.98 8.09 -9.06
CA ASN A 156 -3.86 6.98 -8.69
C ASN A 156 -5.29 7.13 -9.22
N GLN A 157 -5.71 8.31 -9.68
CA GLN A 157 -7.06 8.54 -10.22
C GLN A 157 -7.48 7.50 -11.28
N PRO A 158 -6.64 7.14 -12.28
CA PRO A 158 -7.01 6.11 -13.25
C PRO A 158 -7.21 4.73 -12.62
N LEU A 159 -6.42 4.38 -11.60
CA LEU A 159 -6.53 3.10 -10.91
C LEU A 159 -7.79 3.06 -10.05
N LEU A 160 -8.10 4.13 -9.31
CA LEU A 160 -9.34 4.25 -8.53
C LEU A 160 -10.57 4.13 -9.43
N ALA A 161 -10.58 4.77 -10.60
CA ALA A 161 -11.66 4.64 -11.58
C ALA A 161 -11.83 3.20 -12.09
N ARG A 162 -10.73 2.51 -12.37
CA ARG A 162 -10.74 1.08 -12.74
C ARG A 162 -11.30 0.22 -11.61
N LEU A 163 -10.86 0.45 -10.39
CA LEU A 163 -11.28 -0.30 -9.21
C LEU A 163 -12.77 -0.11 -8.92
N ALA A 164 -13.34 1.09 -9.11
CA ALA A 164 -14.77 1.34 -8.91
C ALA A 164 -15.64 0.36 -9.72
N GLY A 165 -15.27 0.08 -10.97
CA GLY A 165 -15.96 -0.90 -11.80
C GLY A 165 -15.83 -2.34 -11.31
N LEU A 166 -14.67 -2.69 -10.75
CA LEU A 166 -14.38 -4.04 -10.25
C LEU A 166 -15.11 -4.33 -8.92
N VAL A 167 -15.14 -3.35 -8.01
CA VAL A 167 -15.70 -3.56 -6.67
C VAL A 167 -17.21 -3.33 -6.58
N ALA A 168 -17.84 -2.73 -7.60
CA ALA A 168 -19.27 -2.38 -7.59
C ALA A 168 -20.20 -3.55 -7.23
N ASN A 169 -19.83 -4.78 -7.62
CA ASN A 169 -20.59 -5.99 -7.34
C ASN A 169 -19.80 -6.99 -6.49
N TRP A 170 -18.87 -6.51 -5.67
CA TRP A 170 -18.05 -7.37 -4.84
C TRP A 170 -18.92 -8.17 -3.86
N PRO A 171 -18.75 -9.50 -3.73
CA PRO A 171 -19.65 -10.34 -2.94
C PRO A 171 -19.47 -10.19 -1.42
N ARG A 172 -18.50 -9.38 -0.97
CA ARG A 172 -18.15 -9.18 0.44
C ARG A 172 -18.13 -7.69 0.79
N PRO A 173 -18.24 -7.33 2.08
CA PRO A 173 -18.11 -5.93 2.49
C PRO A 173 -16.82 -5.30 1.99
N VAL A 174 -16.90 -4.07 1.49
CA VAL A 174 -15.77 -3.27 1.02
C VAL A 174 -15.62 -2.03 1.89
N ILE A 175 -14.45 -1.85 2.49
CA ILE A 175 -14.02 -0.66 3.21
C ILE A 175 -13.36 0.30 2.22
N ASN A 176 -13.76 1.57 2.28
CA ASN A 176 -13.33 2.65 1.40
C ASN A 176 -13.61 2.34 -0.08
N LEU A 177 -14.80 2.70 -0.55
CA LEU A 177 -15.12 2.53 -1.97
C LEU A 177 -14.23 3.44 -2.84
N PRO A 178 -13.69 2.97 -3.98
CA PRO A 178 -12.78 3.75 -4.83
C PRO A 178 -13.33 5.11 -5.24
N GLU A 179 -14.63 5.20 -5.54
CA GLU A 179 -15.31 6.44 -5.89
C GLU A 179 -15.37 7.45 -4.73
N GLN A 180 -15.37 6.98 -3.48
CA GLN A 180 -15.31 7.83 -2.29
C GLN A 180 -13.88 8.29 -2.02
N ILE A 181 -12.88 7.48 -2.35
CA ILE A 181 -11.46 7.86 -2.25
C ILE A 181 -11.12 8.90 -3.33
N ALA A 182 -11.62 8.71 -4.56
CA ALA A 182 -11.27 9.54 -5.71
C ALA A 182 -11.60 11.03 -5.53
N VAL A 183 -12.56 11.36 -4.66
CA VAL A 183 -12.97 12.75 -4.38
C VAL A 183 -12.20 13.41 -3.24
N LEU A 184 -11.20 12.73 -2.66
CA LEU A 184 -10.44 13.24 -1.50
C LEU A 184 -9.34 14.24 -1.86
N SER A 185 -9.29 14.74 -3.11
CA SER A 185 -8.43 15.85 -3.49
C SER A 185 -8.84 17.12 -2.73
N ARG A 186 -7.94 18.12 -2.64
CA ARG A 186 -8.24 19.35 -1.87
C ARG A 186 -9.48 20.09 -2.39
N ASP A 187 -9.63 20.17 -3.71
CA ASP A 187 -10.80 20.74 -4.38
C ASP A 187 -12.02 19.80 -4.35
N GLY A 188 -11.81 18.48 -4.42
CA GLY A 188 -12.87 17.47 -4.29
C GLY A 188 -13.52 17.46 -2.91
N VAL A 189 -12.72 17.49 -1.84
CA VAL A 189 -13.20 17.62 -0.45
C VAL A 189 -13.95 18.94 -0.25
N CYS A 190 -13.44 20.03 -0.82
CA CYS A 190 -14.17 21.30 -0.82
C CYS A 190 -15.55 21.13 -1.45
N ALA A 191 -15.63 20.58 -2.66
CA ALA A 191 -16.89 20.35 -3.35
C ALA A 191 -17.84 19.42 -2.57
N ALA A 192 -17.31 18.35 -1.98
CA ALA A 192 -18.11 17.36 -1.25
C ALA A 192 -18.66 17.89 0.10
N LEU A 193 -17.93 18.79 0.77
CA LEU A 193 -18.25 19.21 2.14
C LEU A 193 -18.84 20.62 2.25
N HIS A 194 -18.70 21.49 1.23
CA HIS A 194 -19.07 22.90 1.36
C HIS A 194 -20.55 23.18 1.69
N ASP A 195 -21.45 22.28 1.29
CA ASP A 195 -22.89 22.39 1.51
C ASP A 195 -23.38 21.67 2.78
N ILE A 196 -22.48 21.07 3.57
CA ILE A 196 -22.86 20.33 4.77
C ILE A 196 -23.17 21.31 5.93
N PRO A 197 -24.39 21.28 6.50
CA PRO A 197 -24.73 22.14 7.62
C PRO A 197 -23.77 21.94 8.81
N GLY A 198 -23.21 23.05 9.30
CA GLY A 198 -22.27 23.03 10.43
C GLY A 198 -20.80 22.76 10.07
N VAL A 199 -20.48 22.63 8.78
CA VAL A 199 -19.11 22.54 8.28
C VAL A 199 -18.69 23.86 7.65
N GLU A 200 -17.64 24.48 8.17
CA GLU A 200 -16.97 25.59 7.50
C GLU A 200 -15.86 25.03 6.61
N MET A 201 -16.06 25.09 5.28
CA MET A 201 -15.11 24.58 4.30
C MET A 201 -14.54 25.73 3.46
N PRO A 202 -13.24 26.03 3.52
CA PRO A 202 -12.62 27.04 2.67
C PRO A 202 -12.71 26.66 1.19
N ILE A 203 -13.16 27.61 0.37
CA ILE A 203 -13.22 27.44 -1.08
C ILE A 203 -11.81 27.10 -1.59
N THR A 204 -11.69 25.92 -2.16
CA THR A 204 -10.44 25.44 -2.74
C THR A 204 -10.70 25.06 -4.18
N VAL A 205 -9.94 25.67 -5.09
CA VAL A 205 -10.07 25.44 -6.53
C VAL A 205 -8.74 24.99 -7.10
N ARG A 206 -8.81 24.08 -8.08
CA ARG A 206 -7.65 23.66 -8.86
C ARG A 206 -7.45 24.62 -10.03
N ILE A 207 -6.27 25.22 -10.10
CA ILE A 207 -5.85 26.08 -11.20
C ILE A 207 -4.46 25.68 -11.67
N ASP A 208 -4.19 25.83 -12.96
CA ASP A 208 -2.85 25.61 -13.48
C ASP A 208 -1.90 26.74 -13.10
N ARG A 209 -0.60 26.51 -13.32
CA ARG A 209 0.46 27.47 -12.98
C ARG A 209 0.33 28.78 -13.74
N ALA A 210 -0.09 28.74 -15.01
CA ALA A 210 -0.18 29.95 -15.84
C ALA A 210 -1.32 30.84 -15.35
N MET A 211 -2.48 30.25 -15.01
CA MET A 211 -3.61 30.94 -14.40
C MET A 211 -3.22 31.56 -13.05
N LEU A 212 -2.52 30.82 -12.19
CA LEU A 212 -2.05 31.34 -10.91
C LEU A 212 -1.09 32.54 -11.09
N GLN A 213 -0.22 32.50 -12.09
CA GLN A 213 0.67 33.61 -12.42
C GLN A 213 -0.11 34.84 -12.91
N ALA A 214 -1.15 34.64 -13.72
CA ALA A 214 -2.01 35.72 -14.20
C ALA A 214 -2.72 36.42 -13.02
N LEU A 215 -3.27 35.66 -12.07
CA LEU A 215 -3.89 36.20 -10.85
C LEU A 215 -2.88 37.00 -10.00
N GLY A 216 -1.64 36.50 -9.90
CA GLY A 216 -0.57 37.17 -9.14
C GLY A 216 -0.14 38.53 -9.73
N VAL A 217 -0.40 38.76 -11.02
CA VAL A 217 -0.15 40.06 -11.68
C VAL A 217 -1.42 40.92 -11.84
N GLY A 218 -2.55 40.49 -11.29
CA GLY A 218 -3.81 41.24 -11.26
C GLY A 218 -4.67 41.13 -12.53
N ALA A 219 -4.51 40.06 -13.31
CA ALA A 219 -5.39 39.73 -14.42
C ALA A 219 -6.66 39.00 -13.97
#